data_AF-A0A7S3I9J4-F1
#
_entry.id   AF-A0A7S3I9J4-F1
#
_cell.length_a   1.000
_cell.length_b   1.000
_cell.length_c   1.000
_cell.angle_alpha   90.00
_cell.angle_beta   90.00
_cell.angle_gamma   90.00
#
_symmetry.space_group_name_H-M   'P 1'
#
loop_
_entity.id
_entity.type
_entity.pdbx_description
1 polymer ?
#
loop_
_entity_poly.entity_id
_entity_poly.type
_entity_poly.pdbx_seq_one_letter_code
_entity_poly.pdbx_strand_id
1 'polypeptide(L)'
;MEVESSVNGNFSEEDPQTLMLKLREKQKQCEAEEKYIEAENLAKKIEELRQYSHKSTVFNLKSSQKAQKDHLDRAFQEELNFFNYNWDQKIEEFEEKRNQEEAQIEKCNREKVKQETQRLQQAVSSIFKPSSALLNLMKCKEKAVKSKKYMEAQALLERIEETKSLEMDEFQQKRQMKIQQQVNLFKQQLNKELQNLRKRRNTSLTELMKQKEDEYQTLVRKYDNLRRELENNQQIENNKAEGKHTTGAGKHSDKSSFSKILSSTLSTFR
;
A
#
# COMPACT_ATOMS: atom_id res chain seq x y z
N MET A 1 -44.28 24.34 -43.82
CA MET A 1 -44.98 23.06 -43.60
C MET A 1 -44.47 22.39 -42.34
N GLU A 2 -45.22 22.22 -41.25
CA GLU A 2 -46.37 22.94 -40.65
C GLU A 2 -46.70 22.20 -39.32
N VAL A 3 -47.11 22.77 -38.18
CA VAL A 3 -47.35 24.16 -37.71
C VAL A 3 -46.74 24.29 -36.31
N GLU A 4 -46.25 25.46 -35.89
CA GLU A 4 -46.01 25.75 -34.46
C GLU A 4 -47.36 25.92 -33.71
N SER A 5 -47.79 24.95 -32.90
CA SER A 5 -48.95 25.11 -32.02
C SER A 5 -48.54 25.46 -30.58
N SER A 6 -48.24 26.74 -30.38
CA SER A 6 -48.08 27.33 -29.05
C SER A 6 -49.26 27.02 -28.13
N VAL A 7 -49.01 26.20 -27.09
CA VAL A 7 -49.84 26.17 -25.89
C VAL A 7 -49.04 26.77 -24.73
N ASN A 8 -48.73 28.07 -24.87
CA ASN A 8 -48.34 28.91 -23.75
C ASN A 8 -49.57 29.15 -22.87
N GLY A 9 -49.91 28.15 -22.06
CA GLY A 9 -50.80 28.33 -20.91
C GLY A 9 -49.97 28.74 -19.71
N ASN A 10 -50.10 29.99 -19.25
CA ASN A 10 -49.43 30.52 -18.06
C ASN A 10 -49.55 29.56 -16.87
N PHE A 11 -48.50 28.77 -16.61
CA PHE A 11 -48.31 28.15 -15.31
C PHE A 11 -47.84 29.26 -14.36
N SER A 12 -48.79 29.84 -13.64
CA SER A 12 -48.48 30.79 -12.57
C SER A 12 -47.51 30.14 -11.57
N GLU A 13 -46.66 30.98 -10.99
CA GLU A 13 -45.56 30.67 -10.09
C GLU A 13 -46.04 30.20 -8.69
N GLU A 14 -47.04 29.33 -8.66
CA GLU A 14 -47.73 28.85 -7.46
C GLU A 14 -47.45 27.37 -7.23
N ASP A 15 -47.12 27.01 -5.99
CA ASP A 15 -46.98 25.61 -5.54
C ASP A 15 -48.23 24.80 -5.97
N PRO A 16 -48.06 23.62 -6.60
CA PRO A 16 -49.16 22.69 -6.89
C PRO A 16 -50.12 22.45 -5.71
N GLN A 17 -49.66 22.53 -4.46
CA GLN A 17 -50.54 22.46 -3.29
C GLN A 17 -51.45 23.68 -3.14
N THR A 18 -50.91 24.89 -3.32
CA THR A 18 -51.67 26.15 -3.35
C THR A 18 -52.70 26.16 -4.48
N LEU A 19 -52.31 25.68 -5.68
CA LEU A 19 -53.22 25.57 -6.81
C LEU A 19 -54.36 24.57 -6.56
N MET A 20 -54.07 23.41 -5.96
CA MET A 20 -55.10 22.44 -5.55
C MET A 20 -56.07 23.01 -4.50
N LEU A 21 -55.60 23.84 -3.56
CA LEU A 21 -56.47 24.49 -2.57
C LEU A 21 -57.45 25.46 -3.24
N LYS A 22 -56.97 26.33 -4.13
CA LYS A 22 -57.81 27.27 -4.89
C LYS A 22 -58.83 26.56 -5.79
N LEU A 23 -58.46 25.43 -6.39
CA LEU A 23 -59.38 24.64 -7.22
C LEU A 23 -60.46 23.94 -6.38
N ARG A 24 -60.15 23.48 -5.15
CA ARG A 24 -61.14 22.95 -4.21
C ARG A 24 -62.11 24.02 -3.71
N GLU A 25 -61.64 25.24 -3.52
CA GLU A 25 -62.50 26.37 -3.14
C GLU A 25 -63.48 26.73 -4.27
N LYS A 26 -62.99 26.79 -5.52
CA LYS A 26 -63.84 26.95 -6.70
C LYS A 26 -64.80 25.77 -6.92
N GLN A 27 -64.37 24.54 -6.64
CA GLN A 27 -65.24 23.36 -6.73
C GLN A 27 -66.46 23.52 -5.80
N LYS A 28 -66.24 23.92 -4.54
CA LYS A 28 -67.33 24.20 -3.59
C LYS A 28 -68.25 25.34 -4.02
N GLN A 29 -67.72 26.35 -4.71
CA GLN A 29 -68.52 27.44 -5.28
C GLN A 29 -69.41 26.93 -6.42
N CYS A 30 -68.85 26.17 -7.37
CA CYS A 30 -69.64 25.54 -8.45
C CYS A 30 -70.67 24.52 -7.93
N GLU A 31 -70.38 23.80 -6.83
CA GLU A 31 -71.32 22.91 -6.15
C GLU A 31 -72.49 23.69 -5.50
N ALA A 32 -72.22 24.86 -4.92
CA ALA A 32 -73.24 25.74 -4.35
C ALA A 32 -74.07 26.49 -5.41
N GLU A 33 -73.53 26.67 -6.62
CA GLU A 33 -74.20 27.28 -7.79
C GLU A 33 -74.92 26.26 -8.69
N GLU A 34 -75.03 24.98 -8.27
CA GLU A 34 -75.62 23.86 -9.03
C GLU A 34 -74.95 23.56 -10.39
N LYS A 35 -73.72 24.06 -10.62
CA LYS A 35 -72.94 23.87 -11.86
C LYS A 35 -72.15 22.57 -11.85
N TYR A 36 -72.86 21.44 -11.78
CA TYR A 36 -72.25 20.12 -11.59
C TYR A 36 -71.22 19.72 -12.67
N ILE A 37 -71.37 20.17 -13.92
CA ILE A 37 -70.41 19.89 -15.01
C ILE A 37 -69.07 20.61 -14.76
N GLU A 38 -69.11 21.83 -14.23
CA GLU A 38 -67.89 22.58 -13.88
C GLU A 38 -67.21 21.98 -12.64
N ALA A 39 -67.99 21.57 -11.63
CA ALA A 39 -67.49 20.87 -10.46
C ALA A 39 -66.79 19.54 -10.81
N GLU A 40 -67.36 18.73 -11.72
CA GLU A 40 -66.77 17.49 -12.23
C GLU A 40 -65.46 17.74 -12.99
N ASN A 41 -65.40 18.80 -13.81
CA ASN A 41 -64.17 19.19 -14.51
C ASN A 41 -63.08 19.69 -13.54
N LEU A 42 -63.46 20.42 -12.48
CA LEU A 42 -62.56 20.83 -11.41
C LEU A 42 -62.07 19.61 -10.60
N ALA A 43 -62.93 18.64 -10.30
CA ALA A 43 -62.57 17.40 -9.61
C ALA A 43 -61.53 16.58 -10.42
N LYS A 44 -61.76 16.42 -11.73
CA LYS A 44 -60.77 15.83 -12.66
C LYS A 44 -59.45 16.60 -12.62
N LYS A 45 -59.49 17.94 -12.64
CA LYS A 45 -58.26 18.75 -12.63
C LYS A 45 -57.48 18.66 -11.31
N ILE A 46 -58.17 18.54 -10.18
CA ILE A 46 -57.57 18.31 -8.87
C ILE A 46 -56.89 16.94 -8.82
N GLU A 47 -57.50 15.89 -9.38
CA GLU A 47 -56.91 14.56 -9.42
C GLU A 47 -55.71 14.46 -10.39
N GLU A 48 -55.76 15.13 -11.56
CA GLU A 48 -54.58 15.31 -12.44
C GLU A 48 -53.41 15.97 -11.69
N LEU A 49 -53.66 17.08 -11.00
CA LEU A 49 -52.63 17.80 -10.23
C LEU A 49 -52.08 16.98 -9.07
N ARG A 50 -52.93 16.19 -8.41
CA ARG A 50 -52.53 15.25 -7.36
C ARG A 50 -51.60 14.16 -7.90
N GLN A 51 -51.93 13.58 -9.06
CA GLN A 51 -51.09 12.57 -9.72
C GLN A 51 -49.77 13.18 -10.20
N TYR A 52 -49.78 14.39 -10.73
CA TYR A 52 -48.57 15.13 -11.12
C TYR A 52 -47.67 15.43 -9.91
N SER A 53 -48.24 15.96 -8.83
CA SER A 53 -47.53 16.24 -7.58
C SER A 53 -46.92 14.99 -6.96
N HIS A 54 -47.66 13.86 -6.94
CA HIS A 54 -47.14 12.57 -6.49
C HIS A 54 -45.99 12.06 -7.36
N LYS A 55 -46.14 12.07 -8.70
CA LYS A 55 -45.07 11.69 -9.64
C LYS A 55 -43.82 12.55 -9.47
N SER A 56 -43.97 13.86 -9.34
CA SER A 56 -42.87 14.80 -9.10
C SER A 56 -42.16 14.54 -7.76
N THR A 57 -42.93 14.28 -6.69
CA THR A 57 -42.38 13.94 -5.37
C THR A 57 -41.59 12.63 -5.40
N VAL A 58 -42.10 11.59 -6.05
CA VAL A 58 -41.40 10.29 -6.21
C VAL A 58 -40.15 10.43 -7.09
N PHE A 59 -40.19 11.26 -8.14
CA PHE A 59 -39.03 11.56 -8.97
C PHE A 59 -37.93 12.29 -8.18
N ASN A 60 -38.29 13.35 -7.45
CA ASN A 60 -37.36 14.11 -6.61
C ASN A 60 -36.76 13.25 -5.50
N LEU A 61 -37.55 12.35 -4.90
CA LEU A 61 -37.07 11.37 -3.94
C LEU A 61 -36.00 10.46 -4.56
N LYS A 62 -36.30 9.81 -5.70
CA LYS A 62 -35.33 8.94 -6.39
C LYS A 62 -34.07 9.68 -6.83
N SER A 63 -34.20 10.94 -7.27
CA SER A 63 -33.06 11.80 -7.63
C SER A 63 -32.17 12.09 -6.41
N SER A 64 -32.78 12.46 -5.27
CA SER A 64 -32.08 12.65 -3.99
C SER A 64 -31.38 11.37 -3.52
N GLN A 65 -32.06 10.22 -3.57
CA GLN A 65 -31.51 8.91 -3.20
C GLN A 65 -30.31 8.52 -4.06
N LYS A 66 -30.37 8.79 -5.37
CA LYS A 66 -29.24 8.63 -6.28
C LYS A 66 -28.08 9.56 -5.89
N ALA A 67 -28.35 10.85 -5.67
CA ALA A 67 -27.32 11.83 -5.31
C ALA A 67 -26.63 11.48 -3.97
N GLN A 68 -27.36 10.95 -2.98
CA GLN A 68 -26.80 10.44 -1.73
C GLN A 68 -25.84 9.27 -1.95
N LYS A 69 -26.21 8.30 -2.80
CA LYS A 69 -25.35 7.17 -3.15
C LYS A 69 -24.11 7.63 -3.92
N ASP A 70 -24.30 8.44 -4.95
CA ASP A 70 -23.21 9.00 -5.75
C ASP A 70 -22.27 9.90 -4.90
N HIS A 71 -22.74 10.45 -3.77
CA HIS A 71 -21.90 11.15 -2.78
C HIS A 71 -21.12 10.18 -1.89
N LEU A 72 -21.77 9.14 -1.34
CA LEU A 72 -21.10 8.11 -0.53
C LEU A 72 -20.00 7.40 -1.32
N ASP A 73 -20.28 7.03 -2.58
CA ASP A 73 -19.33 6.34 -3.46
C ASP A 73 -18.12 7.23 -3.78
N ARG A 74 -18.31 8.55 -3.97
CA ARG A 74 -17.20 9.51 -4.17
C ARG A 74 -16.36 9.70 -2.91
N ALA A 75 -16.99 9.88 -1.75
CA ALA A 75 -16.27 10.02 -0.48
C ALA A 75 -15.41 8.78 -0.18
N PHE A 76 -15.91 7.58 -0.48
CA PHE A 76 -15.15 6.34 -0.38
C PHE A 76 -13.98 6.26 -1.37
N GLN A 77 -14.14 6.73 -2.60
CA GLN A 77 -13.06 6.80 -3.60
C GLN A 77 -11.96 7.78 -3.17
N GLU A 78 -12.32 8.96 -2.64
CA GLU A 78 -11.38 9.94 -2.11
C GLU A 78 -10.58 9.37 -0.93
N GLU A 79 -11.25 8.72 0.02
CA GLU A 79 -10.62 8.04 1.16
C GLU A 79 -9.71 6.89 0.72
N LEU A 80 -10.12 6.08 -0.27
CA LEU A 80 -9.31 5.00 -0.82
C LEU A 80 -8.06 5.53 -1.53
N ASN A 81 -8.16 6.65 -2.25
CA ASN A 81 -7.02 7.30 -2.88
C ASN A 81 -6.04 7.85 -1.84
N PHE A 82 -6.54 8.49 -0.78
CA PHE A 82 -5.72 8.97 0.34
C PHE A 82 -5.05 7.81 1.10
N PHE A 83 -5.79 6.74 1.38
CA PHE A 83 -5.30 5.50 1.97
C PHE A 83 -4.14 4.91 1.15
N ASN A 84 -4.33 4.75 -0.16
CA ASN A 84 -3.28 4.22 -1.05
C ASN A 84 -2.05 5.12 -1.05
N TYR A 85 -2.22 6.43 -1.24
CA TYR A 85 -1.12 7.40 -1.23
C TYR A 85 -0.29 7.33 0.06
N ASN A 86 -0.95 7.36 1.23
CA ASN A 86 -0.27 7.29 2.53
C ASN A 86 0.48 5.97 2.71
N TRP A 87 -0.13 4.86 2.29
CA TRP A 87 0.50 3.54 2.39
C TRP A 87 1.66 3.37 1.43
N ASP A 88 1.58 3.89 0.22
CA ASP A 88 2.65 3.80 -0.77
C ASP A 88 3.85 4.66 -0.32
N GLN A 89 3.62 5.87 0.22
CA GLN A 89 4.67 6.68 0.88
C GLN A 89 5.29 5.95 2.09
N LYS A 90 4.48 5.37 2.98
CA LYS A 90 4.95 4.62 4.16
C LYS A 90 5.79 3.39 3.78
N ILE A 91 5.52 2.76 2.64
CA ILE A 91 6.31 1.65 2.09
C ILE A 91 7.61 2.17 1.47
N GLU A 92 7.55 3.25 0.67
CA GLU A 92 8.71 3.89 0.06
C GLU A 92 9.73 4.35 1.12
N GLU A 93 9.29 5.08 2.16
CA GLU A 93 10.14 5.50 3.29
C GLU A 93 10.78 4.29 4.01
N PHE A 94 10.02 3.21 4.19
CA PHE A 94 10.53 1.98 4.82
C PHE A 94 11.59 1.31 3.95
N GLU A 95 11.35 1.16 2.65
CA GLU A 95 12.29 0.55 1.72
C GLU A 95 13.56 1.40 1.58
N GLU A 96 13.44 2.72 1.41
CA GLU A 96 14.59 3.62 1.32
C GLU A 96 15.48 3.49 2.56
N LYS A 97 14.90 3.63 3.76
CA LYS A 97 15.62 3.51 5.04
C LYS A 97 16.33 2.15 5.18
N ARG A 98 15.68 1.06 4.76
CA ARG A 98 16.25 -0.29 4.82
C ARG A 98 17.30 -0.56 3.75
N ASN A 99 17.25 0.13 2.61
CA ASN A 99 18.26 0.08 1.56
C ASN A 99 19.50 0.90 1.97
N GLN A 100 19.32 2.07 2.58
CA GLN A 100 20.40 2.87 3.17
C GLN A 100 21.15 2.11 4.28
N GLU A 101 20.43 1.49 5.22
CA GLU A 101 21.00 0.65 6.30
C GLU A 101 21.87 -0.49 5.75
N GLU A 102 21.38 -1.18 4.72
CA GLU A 102 22.13 -2.24 4.06
C GLU A 102 23.36 -1.72 3.33
N ALA A 103 23.26 -0.66 2.54
CA ALA A 103 24.39 -0.07 1.83
C ALA A 103 25.50 0.37 2.78
N GLN A 104 25.14 0.90 3.96
CA GLN A 104 26.07 1.25 5.03
C GLN A 104 26.76 0.01 5.61
N ILE A 105 26.00 -1.06 5.90
CA ILE A 105 26.55 -2.32 6.43
C ILE A 105 27.44 -3.01 5.40
N GLU A 106 27.08 -3.05 4.13
CA GLU A 106 27.94 -3.58 3.07
C GLU A 106 29.24 -2.77 2.93
N LYS A 107 29.17 -1.43 2.99
CA LYS A 107 30.36 -0.55 2.98
C LYS A 107 31.26 -0.85 4.18
N CYS A 108 30.68 -1.00 5.37
CA CYS A 108 31.41 -1.37 6.59
C CYS A 108 32.05 -2.77 6.46
N ASN A 109 31.32 -3.75 5.93
CA ASN A 109 31.79 -5.12 5.75
C ASN A 109 32.92 -5.21 4.71
N ARG A 110 32.85 -4.45 3.61
CA ARG A 110 33.95 -4.30 2.65
C ARG A 110 35.23 -3.78 3.32
N GLU A 111 35.10 -2.83 4.24
CA GLU A 111 36.25 -2.25 4.96
C GLU A 111 36.81 -3.20 6.03
N LYS A 112 35.95 -3.84 6.83
CA LYS A 112 36.35 -4.92 7.77
C LYS A 112 37.14 -6.02 7.07
N VAL A 113 36.72 -6.43 5.86
CA VAL A 113 37.43 -7.46 5.07
C VAL A 113 38.83 -7.01 4.66
N LYS A 114 39.04 -5.74 4.29
CA LYS A 114 40.39 -5.21 3.99
C LYS A 114 41.27 -5.23 5.23
N GLN A 115 40.74 -4.71 6.34
CA GLN A 115 41.46 -4.64 7.62
C GLN A 115 41.86 -6.03 8.12
N GLU A 116 40.95 -7.00 8.08
CA GLU A 116 41.26 -8.38 8.46
C GLU A 116 42.24 -9.06 7.49
N THR A 117 42.17 -8.76 6.18
CA THR A 117 43.17 -9.25 5.22
C THR A 117 44.56 -8.71 5.54
N GLN A 118 44.69 -7.41 5.85
CA GLN A 118 45.96 -6.79 6.24
C GLN A 118 46.46 -7.36 7.58
N ARG A 119 45.58 -7.55 8.57
CA ARG A 119 45.90 -8.18 9.85
C ARG A 119 46.43 -9.59 9.67
N LEU A 120 45.80 -10.40 8.82
CA LEU A 120 46.22 -11.77 8.50
C LEU A 120 47.54 -11.81 7.73
N GLN A 121 47.79 -10.86 6.82
CA GLN A 121 49.10 -10.71 6.16
C GLN A 121 50.22 -10.43 7.16
N GLN A 122 49.97 -9.61 8.19
CA GLN A 122 50.96 -9.33 9.23
C GLN A 122 51.12 -10.49 10.23
N ALA A 123 50.03 -11.14 10.62
CA ALA A 123 50.02 -12.21 11.63
C ALA A 123 50.55 -13.56 11.12
N VAL A 124 50.39 -13.88 9.83
CA VAL A 124 50.89 -15.13 9.27
C VAL A 124 52.38 -14.99 8.91
N SER A 125 53.22 -15.63 9.71
CA SER A 125 54.70 -15.69 9.59
C SER A 125 55.20 -15.58 8.16
N SER A 126 55.96 -14.52 7.87
CA SER A 126 56.68 -14.35 6.61
C SER A 126 58.06 -15.01 6.61
N ILE A 127 58.49 -15.61 7.72
CA ILE A 127 59.81 -16.23 7.87
C ILE A 127 59.79 -17.63 7.25
N PHE A 128 60.53 -17.79 6.15
CA PHE A 128 60.82 -19.08 5.54
C PHE A 128 61.67 -19.95 6.47
N LYS A 129 61.39 -21.25 6.52
CA LYS A 129 62.16 -22.24 7.28
C LYS A 129 62.62 -23.35 6.30
N PRO A 130 63.93 -23.44 6.01
CA PRO A 130 64.49 -24.49 5.15
C PRO A 130 64.09 -25.90 5.59
N SER A 131 63.84 -26.79 4.63
CA SER A 131 63.65 -28.22 4.93
C SER A 131 64.91 -28.87 5.48
N SER A 132 64.75 -30.05 6.08
CA SER A 132 65.89 -30.90 6.48
C SER A 132 66.78 -31.29 5.29
N ALA A 133 66.20 -31.45 4.10
CA ALA A 133 66.96 -31.76 2.88
C ALA A 133 67.83 -30.56 2.44
N LEU A 134 67.26 -29.35 2.41
CA LEU A 134 67.99 -28.12 2.09
C LEU A 134 69.10 -27.84 3.11
N LEU A 135 68.83 -28.00 4.41
CA LEU A 135 69.84 -27.89 5.48
C LEU A 135 70.96 -28.93 5.33
N ASN A 136 70.65 -30.14 4.87
CA ASN A 136 71.66 -31.17 4.62
C ASN A 136 72.52 -30.82 3.40
N LEU A 137 71.94 -30.32 2.31
CA LEU A 137 72.69 -29.83 1.14
C LEU A 137 73.65 -28.69 1.54
N MET A 138 73.19 -27.72 2.35
CA MET A 138 74.03 -26.64 2.88
C MET A 138 75.22 -27.18 3.68
N LYS A 139 75.00 -28.15 4.58
CA LYS A 139 76.08 -28.82 5.35
C LYS A 139 77.04 -29.58 4.45
N CYS A 140 76.56 -30.25 3.40
CA CYS A 140 77.41 -30.93 2.42
C CYS A 140 78.29 -29.93 1.65
N LYS A 141 77.73 -28.79 1.22
CA LYS A 141 78.50 -27.71 0.58
C LYS A 141 79.60 -27.19 1.50
N GLU A 142 79.31 -26.91 2.76
CA GLU A 142 80.34 -26.48 3.74
C GLU A 142 81.47 -27.50 3.90
N LYS A 143 81.14 -28.80 3.95
CA LYS A 143 82.15 -29.87 4.01
C LYS A 143 83.01 -29.89 2.74
N ALA A 144 82.40 -29.81 1.56
CA ALA A 144 83.12 -29.78 0.28
C ALA A 144 84.09 -28.59 0.20
N VAL A 145 83.66 -27.39 0.64
CA VAL A 145 84.53 -26.20 0.73
C VAL A 145 85.68 -26.40 1.71
N LYS A 146 85.41 -26.93 2.92
CA LYS A 146 86.46 -27.23 3.92
C LYS A 146 87.47 -28.27 3.41
N SER A 147 87.03 -29.23 2.61
CA SER A 147 87.86 -30.22 1.92
C SER A 147 88.49 -29.74 0.61
N LYS A 148 88.40 -28.44 0.27
CA LYS A 148 88.93 -27.81 -0.97
C LYS A 148 88.38 -28.39 -2.28
N LYS A 149 87.22 -29.05 -2.24
CA LYS A 149 86.56 -29.65 -3.42
C LYS A 149 85.64 -28.63 -4.11
N TYR A 150 86.22 -27.65 -4.77
CA TYR A 150 85.46 -26.49 -5.28
C TYR A 150 84.42 -26.84 -6.36
N MET A 151 84.71 -27.79 -7.27
CA MET A 151 83.73 -28.24 -8.28
C MET A 151 82.51 -28.92 -7.66
N GLU A 152 82.71 -29.77 -6.64
CA GLU A 152 81.63 -30.42 -5.89
C GLU A 152 80.80 -29.38 -5.12
N ALA A 153 81.46 -28.37 -4.54
CA ALA A 153 80.79 -27.26 -3.86
C ALA A 153 79.97 -26.36 -4.81
N GLN A 154 80.40 -26.17 -6.06
CA GLN A 154 79.67 -25.40 -7.08
C GLN A 154 78.39 -26.13 -7.51
N ALA A 155 78.49 -27.42 -7.84
CA ALA A 155 77.30 -28.23 -8.19
C ALA A 155 76.29 -28.30 -7.02
N LEU A 156 76.79 -28.38 -5.78
CA LEU A 156 75.93 -28.30 -4.59
C LEU A 156 75.32 -26.90 -4.40
N LEU A 157 76.00 -25.81 -4.77
CA LEU A 157 75.46 -24.45 -4.70
C LEU A 157 74.29 -24.24 -5.66
N GLU A 158 74.44 -24.68 -6.92
CA GLU A 158 73.38 -24.63 -7.93
C GLU A 158 72.15 -25.43 -7.47
N ARG A 159 72.36 -26.66 -6.98
CA ARG A 159 71.27 -27.49 -6.46
C ARG A 159 70.61 -26.92 -5.19
N ILE A 160 71.37 -26.24 -4.33
CA ILE A 160 70.83 -25.52 -3.17
C ILE A 160 69.90 -24.40 -3.63
N GLU A 161 70.31 -23.58 -4.61
CA GLU A 161 69.50 -22.43 -5.03
C GLU A 161 68.22 -22.86 -5.76
N GLU A 162 68.29 -23.88 -6.61
CA GLU A 162 67.12 -24.51 -7.24
C GLU A 162 66.14 -25.05 -6.19
N THR A 163 66.63 -25.86 -5.23
CA THR A 163 65.80 -26.45 -4.16
C THR A 163 65.20 -25.36 -3.26
N LYS A 164 65.97 -24.32 -2.95
CA LYS A 164 65.56 -23.16 -2.15
C LYS A 164 64.47 -22.35 -2.84
N SER A 165 64.54 -22.16 -4.17
CA SER A 165 63.49 -21.47 -4.93
C SER A 165 62.17 -22.24 -4.81
N LEU A 166 62.19 -23.56 -5.08
CA LEU A 166 61.01 -24.42 -5.01
C LEU A 166 60.38 -24.43 -3.60
N GLU A 167 61.19 -24.59 -2.55
CA GLU A 167 60.69 -24.57 -1.16
C GLU A 167 60.13 -23.19 -0.76
N MET A 168 60.73 -22.09 -1.27
CA MET A 168 60.27 -20.73 -1.01
C MET A 168 58.93 -20.44 -1.71
N ASP A 169 58.76 -20.90 -2.94
CA ASP A 169 57.50 -20.77 -3.70
C ASP A 169 56.38 -21.58 -3.05
N GLU A 170 56.64 -22.83 -2.65
CA GLU A 170 55.70 -23.64 -1.87
C GLU A 170 55.31 -22.96 -0.55
N PHE A 171 56.28 -22.39 0.17
CA PHE A 171 56.03 -21.67 1.42
C PHE A 171 55.13 -20.46 1.20
N GLN A 172 55.38 -19.66 0.17
CA GLN A 172 54.55 -18.52 -0.21
C GLN A 172 53.12 -18.95 -0.59
N GLN A 173 52.98 -20.01 -1.40
CA GLN A 173 51.67 -20.57 -1.76
C GLN A 173 50.89 -21.07 -0.54
N LYS A 174 51.53 -21.88 0.33
CA LYS A 174 50.93 -22.39 1.58
C LYS A 174 50.51 -21.25 2.52
N ARG A 175 51.33 -20.20 2.62
CA ARG A 175 51.01 -18.97 3.37
C ARG A 175 49.81 -18.25 2.77
N GLN A 176 49.78 -18.03 1.46
CA GLN A 176 48.69 -17.32 0.79
C GLN A 176 47.37 -18.09 0.85
N MET A 177 47.40 -19.42 0.67
CA MET A 177 46.22 -20.28 0.87
C MET A 177 45.65 -20.17 2.28
N LYS A 178 46.51 -20.18 3.32
CA LYS A 178 46.08 -20.02 4.72
C LYS A 178 45.42 -18.67 4.97
N ILE A 179 45.99 -17.57 4.44
CA ILE A 179 45.39 -16.23 4.53
C ILE A 179 44.03 -16.22 3.82
N GLN A 180 43.97 -16.72 2.58
CA GLN A 180 42.74 -16.74 1.78
C GLN A 180 41.62 -17.55 2.44
N GLN A 181 41.94 -18.70 3.05
CA GLN A 181 40.96 -19.52 3.77
C GLN A 181 40.34 -18.75 4.96
N GLN A 182 41.17 -18.07 5.76
CA GLN A 182 40.68 -17.27 6.89
C GLN A 182 39.85 -16.07 6.43
N VAL A 183 40.29 -15.35 5.38
CA VAL A 183 39.50 -14.27 4.76
C VAL A 183 38.16 -14.77 4.22
N ASN A 184 38.12 -15.98 3.64
CA ASN A 184 36.88 -16.58 3.14
C ASN A 184 35.91 -16.95 4.28
N LEU A 185 36.40 -17.51 5.40
CA LEU A 185 35.59 -17.78 6.58
C LEU A 185 35.01 -16.49 7.18
N PHE A 186 35.82 -15.43 7.27
CA PHE A 186 35.37 -14.13 7.76
C PHE A 186 34.31 -13.50 6.84
N LYS A 187 34.51 -13.55 5.51
CA LYS A 187 33.49 -13.14 4.52
C LYS A 187 32.19 -13.94 4.66
N GLN A 188 32.26 -15.26 4.90
CA GLN A 188 31.07 -16.09 5.12
C GLN A 188 30.30 -15.68 6.37
N GLN A 189 30.98 -15.28 7.45
CA GLN A 189 30.32 -14.74 8.64
C GLN A 189 29.58 -13.44 8.34
N LEU A 190 30.25 -12.45 7.73
CA LEU A 190 29.64 -11.17 7.38
C LEU A 190 28.46 -11.33 6.39
N ASN A 191 28.55 -12.28 5.47
CA ASN A 191 27.46 -12.62 4.55
C ASN A 191 26.25 -13.24 5.27
N LYS A 192 26.46 -14.06 6.31
CA LYS A 192 25.37 -14.60 7.15
C LYS A 192 24.68 -13.48 7.95
N GLU A 193 25.45 -12.54 8.50
CA GLU A 193 24.91 -11.36 9.20
C GLU A 193 24.03 -10.52 8.25
N LEU A 194 24.53 -10.25 7.03
CA LEU A 194 23.78 -9.53 6.00
C LEU A 194 22.52 -10.30 5.54
N GLN A 195 22.61 -11.62 5.35
CA GLN A 195 21.46 -12.45 5.00
C GLN A 195 20.38 -12.44 6.10
N ASN A 196 20.77 -12.46 7.37
CA ASN A 196 19.84 -12.37 8.49
C ASN A 196 19.16 -11.00 8.57
N LEU A 197 19.86 -9.92 8.19
CA LEU A 197 19.26 -8.59 8.03
C LEU A 197 18.25 -8.55 6.87
N ARG A 198 18.61 -9.08 5.69
CA ARG A 198 17.70 -9.22 4.53
C ARG A 198 16.44 -10.01 4.89
N LYS A 199 16.58 -11.13 5.59
CA LYS A 199 15.43 -11.92 6.09
C LYS A 199 14.52 -11.08 7.00
N ARG A 200 15.10 -10.35 7.96
CA ARG A 200 14.36 -9.48 8.88
C ARG A 200 13.61 -8.36 8.14
N ARG A 201 14.25 -7.72 7.15
CA ARG A 201 13.58 -6.76 6.26
C ARG A 201 12.35 -7.40 5.62
N ASN A 202 12.50 -8.56 4.99
CA ASN A 202 11.40 -9.22 4.28
C ASN A 202 10.26 -9.62 5.23
N THR A 203 10.56 -10.07 6.46
CA THR A 203 9.56 -10.30 7.50
C THR A 203 8.81 -9.01 7.85
N SER A 204 9.53 -7.92 8.16
CA SER A 204 8.90 -6.64 8.49
C SER A 204 8.12 -6.02 7.32
N LEU A 205 8.56 -6.22 6.06
CA LEU A 205 7.80 -5.81 4.88
C LEU A 205 6.51 -6.65 4.73
N THR A 206 6.57 -7.95 5.01
CA THR A 206 5.39 -8.83 4.99
C THR A 206 4.39 -8.45 6.08
N GLU A 207 4.86 -8.10 7.28
CA GLU A 207 4.05 -7.55 8.37
C GLU A 207 3.42 -6.21 7.98
N LEU A 208 4.17 -5.33 7.31
CA LEU A 208 3.69 -4.04 6.80
C LEU A 208 2.63 -4.20 5.71
N MET A 209 2.81 -5.13 4.76
CA MET A 209 1.79 -5.48 3.76
C MET A 209 0.52 -6.03 4.42
N LYS A 210 0.67 -6.87 5.44
CA LYS A 210 -0.47 -7.40 6.18
C LYS A 210 -1.26 -6.30 6.89
N GLN A 211 -0.57 -5.33 7.50
CA GLN A 211 -1.23 -4.16 8.10
C GLN A 211 -2.00 -3.34 7.06
N LYS A 212 -1.44 -3.13 5.86
CA LYS A 212 -2.15 -2.49 4.73
C LYS A 212 -3.43 -3.24 4.39
N GLU A 213 -3.38 -4.57 4.29
CA GLU A 213 -4.56 -5.39 4.01
C GLU A 213 -5.60 -5.33 5.15
N ASP A 214 -5.19 -5.48 6.41
CA ASP A 214 -6.09 -5.45 7.57
C ASP A 214 -6.79 -4.08 7.73
N GLU A 215 -6.10 -2.98 7.44
CA GLU A 215 -6.69 -1.62 7.41
C GLU A 215 -7.60 -1.41 6.19
N TYR A 216 -7.20 -1.87 5.00
CA TYR A 216 -8.04 -1.81 3.79
C TYR A 216 -9.36 -2.56 3.98
N GLN A 217 -9.31 -3.78 4.52
CA GLN A 217 -10.50 -4.56 4.87
C GLN A 217 -11.39 -3.84 5.90
N THR A 218 -10.79 -3.08 6.83
CA THR A 218 -11.53 -2.26 7.78
C THR A 218 -12.21 -1.08 7.09
N LEU A 219 -11.55 -0.42 6.13
CA LEU A 219 -12.10 0.68 5.32
C LEU A 219 -13.28 0.20 4.45
N VAL A 220 -13.14 -0.93 3.76
CA VAL A 220 -14.22 -1.55 2.96
C VAL A 220 -15.44 -1.88 3.84
N ARG A 221 -15.22 -2.51 5.02
CA ARG A 221 -16.31 -2.82 5.95
C ARG A 221 -17.04 -1.58 6.47
N LYS A 222 -16.34 -0.45 6.69
CA LYS A 222 -16.98 0.83 7.05
C LYS A 222 -17.92 1.30 5.93
N TYR A 223 -17.46 1.28 4.69
CA TYR A 223 -18.28 1.62 3.52
C TYR A 223 -19.50 0.70 3.36
N ASP A 224 -19.32 -0.63 3.43
CA ASP A 224 -20.43 -1.60 3.31
C ASP A 224 -21.47 -1.45 4.42
N ASN A 225 -21.07 -1.00 5.62
CA ASN A 225 -22.00 -0.69 6.70
C ASN A 225 -22.82 0.57 6.39
N LEU A 226 -22.16 1.67 6.03
CA LEU A 226 -22.82 2.94 5.69
C LEU A 226 -23.74 2.80 4.46
N ARG A 227 -23.31 2.03 3.47
CA ARG A 227 -24.11 1.75 2.27
C ARG A 227 -25.37 0.95 2.61
N ARG A 228 -25.28 -0.08 3.45
CA ARG A 228 -26.47 -0.83 3.91
C ARG A 228 -27.40 0.02 4.76
N GLU A 229 -26.86 0.91 5.60
CA GLU A 229 -27.66 1.87 6.35
C GLU A 229 -28.38 2.87 5.42
N LEU A 230 -27.69 3.38 4.40
CA LEU A 230 -28.29 4.21 3.36
C LEU A 230 -29.41 3.47 2.61
N GLU A 231 -29.14 2.28 2.09
CA GLU A 231 -30.13 1.45 1.37
C GLU A 231 -31.36 1.15 2.24
N ASN A 232 -31.18 0.85 3.54
CA ASN A 232 -32.28 0.69 4.50
C ASN A 232 -33.09 1.98 4.71
N ASN A 233 -32.43 3.12 4.86
CA ASN A 233 -33.10 4.41 5.02
C ASN A 233 -33.91 4.79 3.77
N GLN A 234 -33.35 4.57 2.58
CA GLN A 234 -34.04 4.80 1.30
C GLN A 234 -35.26 3.87 1.13
N GLN A 235 -35.16 2.62 1.57
CA GLN A 235 -36.30 1.69 1.57
C GLN A 235 -37.41 2.15 2.53
N ILE A 236 -37.06 2.70 3.69
CA ILE A 236 -38.03 3.29 4.64
C ILE A 236 -38.70 4.53 4.03
N GLU A 237 -37.96 5.39 3.33
CA GLU A 237 -38.53 6.54 2.61
C GLU A 237 -39.47 6.13 1.49
N ASN A 238 -39.11 5.10 0.70
CA ASN A 238 -39.95 4.56 -0.37
C ASN A 238 -41.26 3.98 0.20
N ASN A 239 -41.18 3.19 1.27
CA ASN A 239 -42.37 2.68 1.98
C ASN A 239 -43.28 3.79 2.52
N LYS A 240 -42.71 4.93 2.96
CA LYS A 240 -43.46 6.13 3.37
C LYS A 240 -44.11 6.83 2.18
N ALA A 241 -43.40 6.99 1.06
CA ALA A 241 -43.91 7.63 -0.17
C ALA A 241 -45.02 6.81 -0.85
N GLU A 242 -44.95 5.48 -0.77
CA GLU A 242 -45.98 4.55 -1.29
C GLU A 242 -47.17 4.35 -0.34
N GLY A 243 -47.18 5.00 0.84
CA GLY A 243 -48.26 4.86 1.83
C GLY A 243 -48.31 3.50 2.55
N LYS A 244 -47.30 2.64 2.37
CA LYS A 244 -47.20 1.29 2.97
C LYS A 244 -46.72 1.29 4.43
N HIS A 245 -46.54 2.45 5.03
CA HIS A 245 -46.20 2.62 6.43
C HIS A 245 -47.33 2.06 7.34
N THR A 246 -47.03 0.99 8.07
CA THR A 246 -47.88 0.50 9.16
C THR A 246 -47.70 1.40 10.39
N THR A 247 -48.79 1.99 10.85
CA THR A 247 -48.82 2.84 12.05
C THR A 247 -48.48 2.03 13.30
N GLY A 248 -47.26 2.15 13.81
CA GLY A 248 -46.85 1.49 15.06
C GLY A 248 -45.38 1.71 15.44
N ALA A 249 -44.44 1.22 14.63
CA ALA A 249 -43.04 1.08 15.04
C ALA A 249 -42.07 2.15 14.49
N GLY A 250 -42.50 2.98 13.53
CA GLY A 250 -41.60 3.82 12.71
C GLY A 250 -41.37 5.27 13.17
N LYS A 251 -41.88 5.71 14.33
CA LYS A 251 -41.87 7.13 14.72
C LYS A 251 -40.51 7.70 15.18
N HIS A 252 -39.48 6.88 15.36
CA HIS A 252 -38.17 7.32 15.88
C HIS A 252 -37.08 7.54 14.82
N SER A 253 -37.36 7.37 13.52
CA SER A 253 -36.40 7.75 12.46
C SER A 253 -36.46 9.26 12.18
N ASP A 254 -35.96 10.07 13.11
CA ASP A 254 -35.84 11.51 12.91
C ASP A 254 -34.96 11.81 11.69
N LYS A 255 -35.40 12.75 10.84
CA LYS A 255 -34.60 13.28 9.71
C LYS A 255 -33.26 13.89 10.19
N SER A 256 -33.16 14.20 11.48
CA SER A 256 -31.94 14.64 12.18
C SER A 256 -30.80 13.60 12.16
N SER A 257 -31.10 12.30 12.11
CA SER A 257 -30.04 11.27 12.18
C SER A 257 -29.19 11.22 10.92
N PHE A 258 -29.77 11.38 9.72
CA PHE A 258 -28.99 11.33 8.48
C PHE A 258 -28.19 12.61 8.21
N SER A 259 -28.68 13.80 8.61
CA SER A 259 -27.84 15.01 8.56
C SER A 259 -26.69 14.94 9.56
N LYS A 260 -26.89 14.31 10.73
CA LYS A 260 -25.80 13.96 11.65
C LYS A 260 -24.82 12.98 11.03
N ILE A 261 -25.27 11.89 10.40
CA ILE A 261 -24.39 10.93 9.71
C ILE A 261 -23.60 11.61 8.59
N LEU A 262 -24.21 12.45 7.75
CA LEU A 262 -23.46 13.21 6.73
C LEU A 262 -22.44 14.18 7.36
N SER A 263 -22.84 14.93 8.40
CA SER A 263 -21.89 15.80 9.11
C SER A 263 -20.77 15.01 9.82
N SER A 264 -21.05 13.78 10.26
CA SER A 264 -20.07 12.90 10.88
C SER A 264 -19.24 12.15 9.84
N THR A 265 -19.68 11.94 8.60
CA THR A 265 -18.82 11.30 7.58
C THR A 265 -17.57 12.13 7.28
N LEU A 266 -17.64 13.47 7.36
CA LEU A 266 -16.46 14.35 7.33
C LEU A 266 -15.58 14.30 8.60
N SER A 267 -16.04 13.62 9.66
CA SER A 267 -15.39 13.56 10.99
C SER A 267 -15.14 12.13 11.52
N THR A 268 -15.60 11.09 10.82
CA THR A 268 -15.52 9.66 11.22
C THR A 268 -14.56 8.87 10.31
N PHE A 269 -14.12 9.51 9.23
CA PHE A 269 -13.02 9.07 8.36
C PHE A 269 -11.73 9.88 8.59
N ARG A 270 -11.72 10.83 9.55
CA ARG A 270 -10.50 11.44 10.10
C ARG A 270 -10.17 10.84 11.46
#